data_AF-A0A2V5VN18-F1
#
_entry.id   AF-A0A2V5VN18-F1
#
_cell.length_a   1.000
_cell.length_b   1.000
_cell.length_c   1.000
_cell.angle_alpha   90.00
_cell.angle_beta   90.00
_cell.angle_gamma   90.00
#
_symmetry.space_group_name_H-M   'P 1'
#
loop_
_entity.id
_entity.type
_entity.pdbx_description
1 polymer ?
#
loop_
_entity_poly.entity_id
_entity_poly.type
_entity_poly.pdbx_seq_one_letter_code
_entity_poly.pdbx_strand_id
1 'polypeptide(L)'
;MTAHSNSFGETSRAVACLGRLRHFLIHGSLPLLLAVGFSLSGCSRQEASAEKQGKSEVGASVPVLVGKAMAKSMPVQIQAIGNVMPYSKVAVRSQITGQLVQVHFQEGKEVRKEDLLFTIDPRPSQAALDQAKANLARDEAQLENARIEFARAKKLFESNISSRDDYDKAQANLDTLRGTVLADRAAITNAALNLEFTSIRSPIDGRTGNLLV
;
A
#
# COMPACT_ATOMS: atom_id res chain seq x y z
N MET A 1 -23.19 -8.37 37.85
CA MET A 1 -23.10 -6.92 37.59
C MET A 1 -22.27 -6.74 36.31
N THR A 2 -22.81 -7.05 35.13
CA THR A 2 -23.68 -6.23 34.24
C THR A 2 -22.99 -5.01 33.62
N ALA A 3 -22.61 -5.14 32.35
CA ALA A 3 -22.55 -4.03 31.38
C ALA A 3 -22.66 -4.68 29.98
N HIS A 4 -23.89 -4.76 29.45
CA HIS A 4 -24.53 -3.81 28.55
C HIS A 4 -24.29 -4.15 27.07
N SER A 5 -25.31 -4.84 26.54
CA SER A 5 -25.60 -5.05 25.13
C SER A 5 -25.83 -3.72 24.43
N ASN A 6 -25.20 -3.52 23.27
CA ASN A 6 -25.56 -2.44 22.36
C ASN A 6 -26.20 -3.02 21.09
N SER A 7 -27.49 -2.76 21.04
CA SER A 7 -28.43 -2.94 19.94
C SER A 7 -28.01 -2.11 18.72
N PHE A 8 -27.73 -2.77 17.60
CA PHE A 8 -27.64 -2.11 16.30
C PHE A 8 -29.04 -2.04 15.70
N GLY A 9 -29.64 -0.84 15.74
CA GLY A 9 -30.89 -0.54 15.08
C GLY A 9 -30.71 -0.43 13.57
N GLU A 10 -31.22 -1.44 12.85
CA GLU A 10 -31.49 -1.38 11.41
C GLU A 10 -32.61 -0.37 11.13
N THR A 11 -32.27 0.82 10.62
CA THR A 11 -33.23 1.72 9.96
C THR A 11 -32.57 2.55 8.84
N SER A 12 -32.64 2.08 7.60
CA SER A 12 -32.79 2.95 6.41
C SER A 12 -32.99 2.07 5.18
N ARG A 13 -34.24 1.92 4.75
CA ARG A 13 -34.90 2.76 3.74
C ARG A 13 -34.58 2.33 2.31
N ALA A 14 -35.51 1.50 1.84
CA ALA A 14 -35.95 1.30 0.46
C ALA A 14 -35.55 2.43 -0.50
N VAL A 15 -34.78 2.07 -1.53
CA VAL A 15 -34.64 2.86 -2.76
C VAL A 15 -35.59 2.27 -3.79
N ALA A 16 -36.72 2.96 -3.96
CA ALA A 16 -37.63 2.75 -5.08
C ALA A 16 -36.95 3.24 -6.37
N CYS A 17 -36.82 2.35 -7.35
CA CYS A 17 -36.39 2.70 -8.71
C CYS A 17 -37.59 2.50 -9.64
N LEU A 18 -38.45 3.53 -9.72
CA LEU A 18 -39.47 3.68 -10.75
C LEU A 18 -39.29 5.06 -11.40
N GLY A 19 -39.03 5.07 -12.70
CA GLY A 19 -38.89 6.29 -13.49
C GLY A 19 -38.23 5.99 -14.83
N ARG A 20 -38.96 5.40 -15.79
CA ARG A 20 -39.69 6.15 -16.84
C ARG A 20 -38.75 7.05 -17.64
N LEU A 21 -38.10 6.48 -18.66
CA LEU A 21 -37.42 7.25 -19.70
C LEU A 21 -38.10 7.07 -21.07
N ARG A 22 -38.12 8.19 -21.78
CA ARG A 22 -39.08 8.63 -22.77
C ARG A 22 -38.58 8.32 -24.18
N HIS A 23 -39.53 8.03 -25.07
CA HIS A 23 -39.37 7.83 -26.51
C HIS A 23 -38.47 8.86 -27.23
N PHE A 24 -37.61 8.35 -28.12
CA PHE A 24 -37.16 8.97 -29.37
C PHE A 24 -37.39 7.90 -30.46
N LEU A 25 -38.47 7.96 -31.23
CA LEU A 25 -38.63 8.65 -32.52
C LEU A 25 -37.74 8.10 -33.67
N ILE A 26 -38.44 7.70 -34.74
CA ILE A 26 -38.03 7.64 -36.16
C ILE A 26 -37.71 6.24 -36.72
N HIS A 27 -38.71 5.64 -37.38
CA HIS A 27 -38.72 5.08 -38.75
C HIS A 27 -40.12 4.43 -38.93
N GLY A 28 -41.09 5.11 -39.58
CA GLY A 28 -41.31 5.02 -41.04
C GLY A 28 -42.25 3.84 -41.34
N SER A 29 -43.59 4.02 -41.27
CA SER A 29 -44.51 4.10 -42.44
C SER A 29 -44.43 2.88 -43.37
N LEU A 30 -45.45 2.07 -43.73
CA LEU A 30 -46.91 2.21 -43.93
C LEU A 30 -47.26 1.05 -44.94
N PRO A 31 -48.50 0.58 -45.21
CA PRO A 31 -49.63 0.18 -44.37
C PRO A 31 -50.24 -1.20 -44.76
N LEU A 32 -51.22 -1.58 -43.93
CA LEU A 32 -52.30 -2.55 -44.11
C LEU A 32 -53.41 -2.03 -45.07
N LEU A 33 -53.93 -2.87 -45.97
CA LEU A 33 -55.25 -2.75 -46.66
C LEU A 33 -55.57 -4.14 -47.31
N LEU A 34 -56.52 -5.00 -46.91
CA LEU A 34 -57.97 -4.96 -46.65
C LEU A 34 -58.83 -5.16 -47.94
N ALA A 35 -59.42 -6.36 -48.11
CA ALA A 35 -60.69 -6.71 -48.82
C ALA A 35 -60.76 -8.24 -48.98
N VAL A 36 -61.66 -9.04 -48.36
CA VAL A 36 -63.14 -9.13 -48.42
C VAL A 36 -63.68 -9.59 -49.79
N GLY A 37 -64.34 -10.76 -49.81
CA GLY A 37 -65.27 -11.19 -50.88
C GLY A 37 -65.26 -12.72 -51.13
N PHE A 38 -66.11 -13.57 -50.52
CA PHE A 38 -67.53 -13.89 -50.80
C PHE A 38 -67.76 -15.07 -51.78
N SER A 39 -68.80 -15.87 -51.46
CA SER A 39 -69.44 -16.99 -52.20
C SER A 39 -68.94 -18.41 -51.85
N LEU A 40 -69.67 -19.22 -51.07
CA LEU A 40 -70.98 -19.88 -51.24
C LEU A 40 -71.08 -20.89 -52.40
N SER A 41 -71.59 -22.06 -52.00
CA SER A 41 -72.37 -23.07 -52.75
C SER A 41 -71.64 -24.19 -53.48
N GLY A 42 -71.85 -25.41 -52.96
CA GLY A 42 -71.49 -26.66 -53.62
C GLY A 42 -71.84 -27.92 -52.81
N CYS A 43 -73.06 -28.01 -52.28
CA CYS A 43 -73.60 -29.27 -51.77
C CYS A 43 -73.95 -30.19 -52.95
N SER A 44 -73.26 -31.32 -53.12
CA SER A 44 -73.78 -32.47 -53.85
C SER A 44 -73.76 -33.70 -52.93
N ARG A 45 -74.97 -34.07 -52.52
CA ARG A 45 -75.31 -35.25 -51.73
C ARG A 45 -75.33 -36.46 -52.67
N GLN A 46 -74.54 -37.49 -52.37
CA GLN A 46 -74.71 -38.81 -52.97
C GLN A 46 -74.37 -39.89 -51.94
N GLU A 47 -75.41 -40.46 -51.36
CA GLU A 47 -75.35 -41.70 -50.58
C GLU A 47 -75.48 -42.88 -51.54
N ALA A 48 -74.51 -43.79 -51.48
CA ALA A 48 -74.67 -45.17 -51.92
C ALA A 48 -73.74 -46.06 -51.09
N SER A 49 -74.36 -46.63 -50.05
CA SER A 49 -74.14 -47.92 -49.39
C SER A 49 -72.94 -48.77 -49.81
N ALA A 50 -72.14 -49.20 -48.83
CA ALA A 50 -72.07 -50.60 -48.39
C ALA A 50 -70.90 -50.81 -47.40
N GLU A 51 -71.21 -51.51 -46.31
CA GLU A 51 -70.30 -52.00 -45.28
C GLU A 51 -69.09 -52.78 -45.83
N LYS A 52 -67.93 -52.60 -45.18
CA LYS A 52 -67.26 -53.74 -44.50
C LYS A 52 -66.23 -53.29 -43.46
N GLN A 53 -66.28 -53.99 -42.34
CA GLN A 53 -65.55 -53.87 -41.08
C GLN A 53 -64.03 -54.09 -41.23
N GLY A 54 -63.23 -53.50 -40.33
CA GLY A 54 -61.89 -54.03 -40.04
C GLY A 54 -60.90 -53.13 -39.28
N LYS A 55 -60.99 -53.14 -37.94
CA LYS A 55 -59.89 -53.08 -36.93
C LYS A 55 -58.98 -51.82 -36.78
N SER A 56 -59.18 -51.18 -35.63
CA SER A 56 -58.23 -50.82 -34.55
C SER A 56 -56.89 -50.09 -34.83
N GLU A 57 -56.80 -48.92 -34.19
CA GLU A 57 -55.64 -48.25 -33.57
C GLU A 57 -54.50 -47.77 -34.47
N VAL A 58 -54.71 -46.61 -35.08
CA VAL A 58 -53.63 -45.66 -35.36
C VAL A 58 -53.54 -44.72 -34.16
N GLY A 59 -52.59 -44.98 -33.25
CA GLY A 59 -52.23 -44.01 -32.22
C GLY A 59 -51.80 -42.70 -32.88
N ALA A 60 -52.46 -41.59 -32.52
CA ALA A 60 -52.11 -40.27 -33.02
C ALA A 60 -50.64 -39.96 -32.69
N SER A 61 -49.80 -39.84 -33.72
CA SER A 61 -48.41 -39.43 -33.57
C SER A 61 -48.38 -37.97 -33.11
N VAL A 62 -47.92 -37.76 -31.88
CA VAL A 62 -47.74 -36.42 -31.31
C VAL A 62 -46.40 -35.89 -31.82
N PRO A 63 -46.37 -34.74 -32.53
CA PRO A 63 -45.11 -34.18 -33.01
C PRO A 63 -44.24 -33.77 -31.83
N VAL A 64 -43.01 -34.28 -31.79
CA VAL A 64 -42.00 -33.95 -30.77
C VAL A 64 -40.80 -33.27 -31.42
N LEU A 65 -40.31 -32.22 -30.76
CA LEU A 65 -39.13 -31.50 -31.20
C LEU A 65 -37.87 -32.28 -30.79
N VAL A 66 -37.04 -32.67 -31.75
CA VAL A 66 -35.78 -33.39 -31.50
C VAL A 66 -34.56 -32.58 -31.97
N GLY A 67 -33.47 -32.67 -31.23
CA GLY A 67 -32.18 -32.04 -31.56
C GLY A 67 -31.01 -33.00 -31.37
N LYS A 68 -30.00 -32.93 -32.24
CA LYS A 68 -28.81 -33.80 -32.19
C LYS A 68 -27.82 -33.31 -31.13
N ALA A 69 -27.59 -34.10 -30.07
CA ALA A 69 -26.59 -33.79 -29.06
C ALA A 69 -25.17 -33.84 -29.67
N MET A 70 -24.34 -32.84 -29.37
CA MET A 70 -22.93 -32.79 -29.76
C MET A 70 -22.09 -32.37 -28.56
N ALA A 71 -21.06 -33.15 -28.24
CA ALA A 71 -20.08 -32.77 -27.24
C ALA A 71 -19.23 -31.61 -27.78
N LYS A 72 -19.16 -30.52 -27.02
CA LYS A 72 -18.29 -29.38 -27.29
C LYS A 72 -17.56 -29.02 -26.00
N SER A 73 -16.32 -28.55 -26.14
CA SER A 73 -15.56 -28.06 -25.00
C SER A 73 -16.26 -26.83 -24.40
N MET A 74 -16.64 -26.94 -23.13
CA MET A 74 -17.25 -25.86 -22.36
C MET A 74 -16.30 -25.50 -21.21
N PRO A 75 -15.82 -24.24 -21.13
CA PRO A 75 -14.94 -23.85 -20.04
C PRO A 75 -15.71 -23.87 -18.71
N VAL A 76 -15.21 -24.66 -17.76
CA VAL A 76 -15.71 -24.65 -16.38
C VAL A 76 -15.12 -23.44 -15.67
N GLN A 77 -15.96 -22.46 -15.35
CA GLN A 77 -15.57 -21.28 -14.58
C GLN A 77 -15.85 -21.53 -13.10
N ILE A 78 -14.79 -21.59 -12.29
CA ILE A 78 -14.91 -21.66 -10.83
C ILE A 78 -14.83 -20.24 -10.29
N GLN A 79 -15.93 -19.74 -9.73
CA GLN A 79 -15.93 -18.47 -9.02
C GLN A 79 -15.57 -18.72 -7.56
N ALA A 80 -14.45 -18.13 -7.12
CA ALA A 80 -14.01 -18.17 -5.74
C ALA A 80 -13.81 -16.74 -5.25
N ILE A 81 -14.22 -16.48 -4.01
CA ILE A 81 -13.98 -15.20 -3.34
C ILE A 81 -12.63 -15.32 -2.63
N GLY A 82 -11.75 -14.36 -2.87
CA GLY A 82 -10.45 -14.27 -2.23
C GLY A 82 -10.11 -12.84 -1.86
N ASN A 83 -9.23 -12.67 -0.88
CA ASN A 83 -8.75 -11.36 -0.47
C ASN A 83 -7.39 -11.07 -1.13
N VAL A 84 -7.21 -9.85 -1.62
CA VAL A 84 -5.95 -9.40 -2.21
C VAL A 84 -5.11 -8.73 -1.12
N MET A 85 -3.88 -9.20 -0.95
CA MET A 85 -2.90 -8.63 -0.02
C MET A 85 -1.75 -7.99 -0.80
N PRO A 86 -1.16 -6.89 -0.30
CA PRO A 86 0.02 -6.29 -0.92
C PRO A 86 1.20 -7.26 -0.85
N TYR A 87 2.05 -7.25 -1.88
CA TYR A 87 3.27 -8.06 -1.93
C TYR A 87 4.27 -7.67 -0.83
N SER A 88 4.31 -6.40 -0.44
CA SER A 88 5.16 -5.90 0.64
C SER A 88 4.48 -4.72 1.33
N LYS A 89 4.56 -4.69 2.67
CA LYS A 89 4.04 -3.59 3.50
C LYS A 89 5.09 -3.24 4.55
N VAL A 90 5.48 -1.98 4.62
CA VAL A 90 6.43 -1.47 5.62
C VAL A 90 5.76 -0.35 6.42
N ALA A 91 5.80 -0.46 7.75
CA ALA A 91 5.37 0.60 8.63
C ALA A 91 6.54 1.55 8.89
N VAL A 92 6.47 2.76 8.34
CA VAL A 92 7.47 3.79 8.57
C VAL A 92 7.22 4.43 9.95
N ARG A 93 8.24 4.43 10.82
CA ARG A 93 8.17 5.01 12.17
C ARG A 93 9.33 5.97 12.36
N SER A 94 9.15 6.99 13.20
CA SER A 94 10.25 7.87 13.58
C SER A 94 11.24 7.10 14.47
N GLN A 95 12.53 7.25 14.19
CA GLN A 95 13.61 6.70 15.00
C GLN A 95 14.00 7.64 16.15
N ILE A 96 13.68 8.92 16.01
CA ILE A 96 13.93 9.98 16.98
C ILE A 96 12.62 10.66 17.39
N THR A 97 12.56 11.14 18.63
CA THR A 97 11.45 11.94 19.13
C THR A 97 11.64 13.40 18.74
N GLY A 98 10.58 14.03 18.25
CA GLY A 98 10.57 15.45 17.94
C GLY A 98 9.22 15.90 17.41
N GLN A 99 9.08 17.22 17.22
CA GLN A 99 7.90 17.79 16.61
C GLN A 99 7.94 17.59 15.09
N LEU A 100 6.83 17.10 14.53
CA LEU A 100 6.65 17.02 13.09
C LEU A 100 6.45 18.44 12.52
N VAL A 101 7.33 18.85 11.62
CA VAL A 101 7.29 20.18 10.97
C VAL A 101 6.47 20.13 9.70
N GLN A 102 6.71 19.12 8.86
CA GLN A 102 6.09 19.04 7.54
C GLN A 102 5.87 17.60 7.07
N VAL A 103 4.76 17.39 6.38
CA VAL A 103 4.43 16.18 5.62
C VAL A 103 4.60 16.49 4.13
N HIS A 104 5.35 15.66 3.41
CA HIS A 104 5.74 15.90 2.00
C HIS A 104 4.98 15.06 0.98
N PHE A 105 4.03 14.24 1.42
CA PHE A 105 3.20 13.41 0.55
C PHE A 105 1.71 13.58 0.84
N GLN A 106 0.89 13.13 -0.11
CA GLN A 106 -0.56 13.04 0.04
C GLN A 106 -0.94 11.56 0.17
N GLU A 107 -1.95 11.25 0.97
CA GLU A 107 -2.42 9.87 1.15
C GLU A 107 -2.80 9.23 -0.18
N GLY A 108 -2.44 7.97 -0.38
CA GLY A 108 -2.68 7.24 -1.62
C GLY A 108 -1.76 7.61 -2.79
N LYS A 109 -0.84 8.57 -2.62
CA LYS A 109 0.17 8.90 -3.63
C LYS A 109 1.17 7.75 -3.81
N GLU A 110 1.67 7.61 -5.02
CA GLU A 110 2.78 6.72 -5.33
C GLU A 110 4.11 7.40 -4.98
N VAL A 111 4.92 6.75 -4.16
CA VAL A 111 6.22 7.20 -3.69
C VAL A 111 7.30 6.24 -4.16
N ARG A 112 8.47 6.79 -4.43
CA ARG A 112 9.66 6.02 -4.75
C ARG A 112 10.52 5.84 -3.51
N LYS A 113 11.44 4.88 -3.58
CA LYS A 113 12.49 4.73 -2.58
C LYS A 113 13.27 6.04 -2.44
N GLU A 114 13.63 6.38 -1.21
CA GLU A 114 14.30 7.62 -0.79
C GLU A 114 13.47 8.91 -0.89
N ASP A 115 12.21 8.85 -1.32
CA ASP A 115 11.32 10.02 -1.30
C ASP A 115 11.10 10.48 0.14
N LEU A 116 11.22 11.80 0.35
CA LEU A 116 11.00 12.42 1.66
C LEU A 116 9.52 12.36 2.02
N LEU A 117 9.21 11.77 3.17
CA LEU A 117 7.83 11.59 3.65
C LEU A 117 7.52 12.61 4.74
N PHE A 118 8.42 12.71 5.73
CA PHE A 118 8.23 13.55 6.91
C PHE A 118 9.51 14.27 7.28
N THR A 119 9.37 15.49 7.78
CA THR A 119 10.45 16.28 8.37
C THR A 119 10.13 16.57 9.83
N ILE A 120 11.00 16.10 10.72
CA ILE A 120 11.02 16.45 12.13
C ILE A 120 11.89 17.71 12.30
N ASP A 121 11.59 18.54 13.29
CA ASP A 121 12.37 19.75 13.59
C ASP A 121 13.87 19.40 13.81
N PRO A 122 14.77 19.88 12.94
CA PRO A 122 16.19 19.53 13.02
C PRO A 122 16.96 20.37 14.06
N ARG A 123 16.38 21.47 14.57
CA ARG A 123 17.10 22.43 15.42
C ARG A 123 17.71 21.78 16.68
N PRO A 124 17.00 20.92 17.43
CA PRO A 124 17.58 20.27 18.61
C PRO A 124 18.73 19.32 18.26
N SER A 125 18.57 18.53 17.18
CA SER A 125 19.61 17.61 16.71
C SER A 125 20.84 18.34 16.18
N GLN A 126 20.63 19.46 15.46
CA GLN A 126 21.70 20.32 14.97
C GLN A 126 22.49 20.95 16.12
N ALA A 127 21.80 21.49 17.13
CA ALA A 127 22.44 22.03 18.32
C ALA A 127 23.28 20.98 19.06
N ALA A 128 22.78 19.74 19.16
CA ALA A 128 23.52 18.63 19.77
C ALA A 128 24.79 18.27 18.96
N LEU A 129 24.70 18.27 17.63
CA LEU A 129 25.85 18.06 16.74
C LEU A 129 26.89 19.16 16.90
N ASP A 130 26.47 20.41 16.98
CA ASP A 130 27.38 21.54 17.13
C ASP A 130 28.05 21.57 18.52
N GLN A 131 27.33 21.16 19.57
CA GLN A 131 27.92 20.93 20.89
C GLN A 131 28.98 19.83 20.87
N ALA A 132 28.72 18.70 20.19
CA ALA A 132 29.68 17.61 20.08
C ALA A 132 30.95 18.03 19.31
N LYS A 133 30.80 18.83 18.25
CA LYS A 133 31.93 19.43 17.52
C LYS A 133 32.75 20.38 18.38
N ALA A 134 32.09 21.20 19.21
CA ALA A 134 32.78 22.11 20.13
C ALA A 134 33.60 21.34 21.17
N ASN A 135 33.06 20.23 21.69
CA ASN A 135 33.77 19.36 22.62
C ASN A 135 35.01 18.73 21.96
N LEU A 136 34.87 18.19 20.73
CA LEU A 136 36.01 17.69 19.96
C LEU A 136 37.09 18.76 19.79
N ALA A 137 36.71 19.98 19.39
CA ALA A 137 37.69 21.06 19.19
C ALA A 137 38.44 21.41 20.48
N ARG A 138 37.76 21.41 21.63
CA ARG A 138 38.37 21.61 22.94
C ARG A 138 39.35 20.49 23.26
N ASP A 139 38.97 19.24 23.04
CA ASP A 139 39.74 18.06 23.46
C ASP A 139 40.89 17.78 22.47
N GLU A 140 40.75 18.17 21.20
CA GLU A 140 41.85 18.22 20.23
C GLU A 140 42.92 19.25 20.62
N ALA A 141 42.52 20.42 21.15
CA ALA A 141 43.47 21.40 21.68
C ALA A 141 44.18 20.88 22.94
N GLN A 142 43.47 20.17 23.82
CA GLN A 142 44.07 19.52 24.99
C GLN A 142 45.05 18.41 24.58
N LEU A 143 44.69 17.60 23.58
CA LEU A 143 45.56 16.56 23.03
C LEU A 143 46.85 17.17 22.44
N GLU A 144 46.76 18.29 21.74
CA GLU A 144 47.94 18.95 21.19
C GLU A 144 48.86 19.48 22.30
N ASN A 145 48.31 20.08 23.36
CA ASN A 145 49.09 20.48 24.52
C ASN A 145 49.81 19.27 25.16
N ALA A 146 49.11 18.16 25.36
CA ALA A 146 49.71 16.93 25.90
C ALA A 146 50.78 16.33 24.98
N ARG A 147 50.65 16.45 23.65
CA ARG A 147 51.69 16.06 22.69
C ARG A 147 52.95 16.90 22.86
N ILE A 148 52.82 18.21 23.04
CA ILE A 148 53.94 19.12 23.26
C ILE A 148 54.63 18.79 24.59
N GLU A 149 53.86 18.53 25.64
CA GLU A 149 54.37 18.11 26.95
C GLU A 149 55.12 16.78 26.88
N PHE A 150 54.55 15.78 26.22
CA PHE A 150 55.21 14.49 25.99
C PHE A 150 56.50 14.65 25.18
N ALA A 151 56.49 15.46 24.11
CA ALA A 151 57.69 15.73 23.32
C ALA A 151 58.78 16.41 24.14
N ARG A 152 58.41 17.29 25.08
CA ARG A 152 59.35 17.92 26.02
C ARG A 152 59.89 16.90 27.03
N ALA A 153 59.03 16.11 27.66
CA ALA A 153 59.42 15.08 28.63
C ALA A 153 60.36 14.05 27.99
N LYS A 154 60.06 13.61 26.76
CA LYS A 154 60.91 12.72 25.98
C LYS A 154 62.33 13.27 25.78
N LYS A 155 62.46 14.54 25.36
CA LYS A 155 63.79 15.18 25.17
C LYS A 155 64.58 15.28 26.47
N LEU A 156 63.91 15.60 27.59
CA LEU A 156 64.55 15.69 28.91
C LEU A 156 64.97 14.31 29.44
N PHE A 157 64.17 13.27 29.17
CA PHE A 157 64.49 11.89 29.52
C PHE A 157 65.68 11.35 28.70
N GLU A 158 65.70 11.60 27.38
CA GLU A 158 66.83 11.25 26.49
C GLU A 158 68.13 11.95 26.91
N SER A 159 68.02 13.15 27.49
CA SER A 159 69.16 13.90 28.05
C SER A 159 69.55 13.46 29.47
N ASN A 160 68.89 12.44 30.04
CA ASN A 160 69.04 11.97 31.43
C ASN A 160 68.79 13.04 32.51
N ILE A 161 67.94 14.04 32.22
CA ILE A 161 67.62 15.15 33.13
C ILE A 161 66.33 14.87 33.92
N SER A 162 65.39 14.10 33.36
CA SER A 162 64.06 13.83 33.95
C SER A 162 63.91 12.36 34.36
N SER A 163 63.05 12.09 35.35
CA SER A 163 62.75 10.75 35.85
C SER A 163 61.93 9.94 34.85
N ARG A 164 62.05 8.61 34.89
CA ARG A 164 61.20 7.69 34.11
C ARG A 164 59.71 7.86 34.42
N ASP A 165 59.39 8.16 35.68
CA ASP A 165 58.01 8.38 36.13
C ASP A 165 57.36 9.59 35.42
N ASP A 166 58.12 10.68 35.20
CA ASP A 166 57.61 11.86 34.49
C ASP A 166 57.31 11.55 33.01
N TYR A 167 58.19 10.77 32.38
CA TYR A 167 58.00 10.32 31.00
C TYR A 167 56.76 9.42 30.87
N ASP A 168 56.63 8.43 31.75
CA ASP A 168 55.50 7.47 31.74
C ASP A 168 54.17 8.19 32.02
N LYS A 169 54.15 9.19 32.92
CA LYS A 169 52.98 10.05 33.18
C LYS A 169 52.58 10.88 31.95
N ALA A 170 53.55 11.51 31.29
CA ALA A 170 53.27 12.31 30.10
C ALA A 170 52.76 11.42 28.94
N GLN A 171 53.30 10.21 28.80
CA GLN A 171 52.82 9.24 27.82
C GLN A 171 51.39 8.79 28.13
N ALA A 172 51.09 8.42 29.38
CA ALA A 172 49.76 8.00 29.80
C ALA A 172 48.71 9.11 29.59
N ASN A 173 49.07 10.37 29.86
CA ASN A 173 48.19 11.51 29.61
C ASN A 173 47.89 11.69 28.11
N LEU A 174 48.93 11.60 27.26
CA LEU A 174 48.78 11.65 25.81
C LEU A 174 47.85 10.55 25.30
N ASP A 175 48.04 9.32 25.74
CA ASP A 175 47.24 8.18 25.29
C ASP A 175 45.79 8.25 25.80
N THR A 176 45.58 8.80 27.01
CA THR A 176 44.24 9.07 27.55
C THR A 176 43.49 10.08 26.67
N LEU A 177 44.12 11.23 26.36
CA LEU A 177 43.50 12.27 25.53
C LEU A 177 43.29 11.83 24.08
N ARG A 178 44.16 10.95 23.54
CA ARG A 178 43.89 10.30 22.25
C ARG A 178 42.61 9.48 22.31
N GLY A 179 42.40 8.74 23.39
CA GLY A 179 41.16 8.00 23.65
C GLY A 179 39.94 8.92 23.71
N THR A 180 40.05 10.05 24.40
CA THR A 180 38.97 11.05 24.50
C THR A 180 38.58 11.60 23.12
N VAL A 181 39.54 12.00 22.29
CA VAL A 181 39.25 12.50 20.92
C VAL A 181 38.56 11.44 20.07
N LEU A 182 38.93 10.15 20.21
CA LEU A 182 38.22 9.07 19.52
C LEU A 182 36.78 8.91 20.02
N ALA A 183 36.55 9.05 21.32
CA ALA A 183 35.20 9.03 21.89
C ALA A 183 34.34 10.21 21.40
N ASP A 184 34.91 11.40 21.31
CA ASP A 184 34.21 12.59 20.78
C ASP A 184 33.84 12.44 19.31
N ARG A 185 34.71 11.84 18.49
CA ARG A 185 34.40 11.52 17.10
C ARG A 185 33.22 10.55 16.99
N ALA A 186 33.14 9.57 17.88
CA ALA A 186 31.99 8.67 17.95
C ALA A 186 30.72 9.43 18.38
N ALA A 187 30.83 10.37 19.32
CA ALA A 187 29.72 11.22 19.73
C ALA A 187 29.21 12.12 18.58
N ILE A 188 30.10 12.71 17.78
CA ILE A 188 29.75 13.47 16.57
C ILE A 188 29.01 12.57 15.57
N THR A 189 29.49 11.34 15.36
CA THR A 189 28.85 10.40 14.44
C THR A 189 27.42 10.08 14.89
N ASN A 190 27.22 9.85 16.19
CA ASN A 190 25.88 9.61 16.75
C ASN A 190 24.97 10.84 16.57
N ALA A 191 25.47 12.04 16.91
CA ALA A 191 24.70 13.27 16.72
C ALA A 191 24.36 13.55 15.24
N ALA A 192 25.26 13.21 14.32
CA ALA A 192 25.02 13.33 12.88
C ALA A 192 23.95 12.35 12.38
N LEU A 193 23.96 11.10 12.84
CA LEU A 193 22.91 10.13 12.53
C LEU A 193 21.54 10.60 13.05
N ASN A 194 21.50 11.18 14.25
CA ASN A 194 20.27 11.74 14.81
C ASN A 194 19.73 12.91 13.98
N LEU A 195 20.61 13.72 13.38
CA LEU A 195 20.22 14.75 12.44
C LEU A 195 19.70 14.16 11.13
N GLU A 196 20.32 13.10 10.60
CA GLU A 196 19.86 12.40 9.40
C GLU A 196 18.44 11.82 9.59
N PHE A 197 18.18 11.21 10.76
CA PHE A 197 16.86 10.65 11.12
C PHE A 197 15.74 11.69 11.28
N THR A 198 16.06 12.98 11.26
CA THR A 198 15.02 14.04 11.19
C THR A 198 14.29 14.04 9.85
N SER A 199 14.92 13.50 8.80
CA SER A 199 14.35 13.36 7.46
C SER A 199 13.94 11.91 7.22
N ILE A 200 12.64 11.63 7.36
CA ILE A 200 12.12 10.28 7.18
C ILE A 200 11.81 10.03 5.70
N ARG A 201 12.48 9.04 5.12
CA ARG A 201 12.35 8.66 3.70
C ARG A 201 11.67 7.31 3.52
N SER A 202 11.16 7.06 2.32
CA SER A 202 10.57 5.76 1.99
C SER A 202 11.65 4.68 1.74
N PRO A 203 11.60 3.51 2.40
CA PRO A 203 12.57 2.43 2.17
C PRO A 203 12.29 1.60 0.90
N ILE A 204 11.07 1.68 0.36
CA ILE A 204 10.62 0.95 -0.82
C ILE A 204 9.78 1.84 -1.73
N ASP A 205 9.66 1.45 -2.99
CA ASP A 205 8.66 2.03 -3.91
C ASP A 205 7.27 1.46 -3.59
N GLY A 206 6.22 2.29 -3.68
CA GLY A 206 4.86 1.83 -3.47
C GLY A 206 3.84 2.96 -3.32
N ARG A 207 2.62 2.61 -2.90
CA ARG A 207 1.57 3.58 -2.58
C ARG A 207 1.51 3.85 -1.09
N THR A 208 1.40 5.12 -0.72
CA THR A 208 1.32 5.50 0.68
C THR A 208 -0.07 5.17 1.26
N GLY A 209 -0.06 4.68 2.50
CA GLY A 209 -1.28 4.43 3.26
C GLY A 209 -1.83 5.69 3.93
N ASN A 210 -2.74 5.47 4.88
CA ASN A 210 -3.32 6.53 5.71
C ASN A 210 -2.24 7.14 6.62
N LEU A 211 -2.31 8.45 6.80
CA LEU A 211 -1.47 9.20 7.72
C LEU A 211 -1.98 9.00 9.15
N LEU A 212 -1.23 8.24 9.96
CA LEU A 212 -1.48 8.11 11.39
C LEU A 212 -0.53 9.07 12.12
N VAL A 213 -1.06 10.19 12.62
CA VAL A 213 -0.34 11.19 13.42
C VAL A 213 -0.60 10.94 14.90
#